data_AF-A0A839HMC6-F1
#
_entry.id   AF-A0A839HMC6-F1
#
_cell.length_a   1.000
_cell.length_b   1.000
_cell.length_c   1.000
_cell.angle_alpha   90.00
_cell.angle_beta   90.00
_cell.angle_gamma   90.00
#
_symmetry.space_group_name_H-M   'P 1'
#
loop_
_entity.id
_entity.type
_entity.pdbx_description
1 polymer ?
#
loop_
_entity_poly.entity_id
_entity_poly.type
_entity_poly.pdbx_seq_one_letter_code
_entity_poly.pdbx_strand_id
1 'polypeptide(L)'
;MRSLLRRRGLLLLAAAVILVHSLLLGGLAELLPARAGASIERMSADFVTALPLAAAPPPPPAAAPAPPPAADPLAAARPAEPPASAPPAEPPPVPPLPQLPASSPRAASSPAEPDLLAQGGPPPPEPSASRPPPAAASAPLLAASAPPPAASAAGLPVLASAASDEGELVGKELLIDGFAWPGSTEIRYRLGGDVRGEVHGTAAVRWLREGRRYQVHLDVTVGPGFAPLLQRHTTSAGRITRQGLMPEHYEERTRIAFAPERRARVDFAPGRVTLAQGRQVEVPPDVQDGASQFIQLAWRFARQAQALAVGDAVDITLALPRRVDGWIYDVLALEPVDTPEGPIPAWHLRPRRSGDPSTYAIEAWLAPSLRWMPVRMRVSDGRGNRLDLELSERLREVPVTSRPASPASQTLK
;
A
#
# COMPACT_ATOMS: atom_id res chain seq x y z
N MET A 1 -67.29 -4.67 5.41
CA MET A 1 -66.65 -6.00 5.44
C MET A 1 -65.93 -6.39 4.14
N ARG A 2 -66.58 -6.46 2.97
CA ARG A 2 -65.95 -6.98 1.71
C ARG A 2 -64.63 -6.30 1.30
N SER A 3 -64.43 -5.01 1.57
CA SER A 3 -63.18 -4.28 1.27
C SER A 3 -61.99 -4.71 2.13
N LEU A 4 -62.21 -5.02 3.41
CA LEU A 4 -61.17 -5.48 4.34
C LEU A 4 -60.66 -6.88 3.97
N LEU A 5 -61.57 -7.77 3.55
CA LEU A 5 -61.22 -9.09 3.02
C LEU A 5 -60.35 -9.00 1.76
N ARG A 6 -60.69 -8.10 0.82
CA ARG A 6 -59.87 -7.86 -0.39
C ARG A 6 -58.49 -7.29 -0.06
N ARG A 7 -58.37 -6.33 0.89
CA ARG A 7 -57.07 -5.81 1.34
C ARG A 7 -56.21 -6.88 2.00
N ARG A 8 -56.79 -7.76 2.83
CA ARG A 8 -56.07 -8.90 3.42
C ARG A 8 -55.59 -9.89 2.35
N GLY A 9 -56.42 -10.20 1.35
CA GLY A 9 -56.01 -11.05 0.22
C GLY A 9 -54.84 -10.49 -0.59
N LEU A 10 -54.86 -9.18 -0.89
CA LEU A 10 -53.75 -8.49 -1.57
C LEU A 10 -52.45 -8.49 -0.76
N LEU A 11 -52.52 -8.30 0.56
CA LEU A 11 -51.34 -8.36 1.43
C LEU A 11 -50.74 -9.78 1.51
N LEU A 12 -51.59 -10.81 1.59
CA LEU A 12 -51.15 -12.21 1.56
C LEU A 12 -50.52 -12.57 0.21
N LEU A 13 -51.08 -12.10 -0.90
CA LEU A 13 -50.50 -12.30 -2.24
C LEU A 13 -49.12 -11.61 -2.34
N ALA A 14 -49.00 -10.36 -1.89
CA ALA A 14 -47.72 -9.64 -1.90
C ALA A 14 -46.65 -10.35 -1.04
N ALA A 15 -47.02 -10.82 0.16
CA ALA A 15 -46.11 -11.59 1.02
C ALA A 15 -45.68 -12.92 0.38
N ALA A 16 -46.60 -13.64 -0.28
CA ALA A 16 -46.28 -14.87 -0.99
C ALA A 16 -45.35 -14.63 -2.19
N VAL A 17 -45.58 -13.56 -2.96
CA VAL A 17 -44.69 -13.17 -4.08
C VAL A 17 -43.29 -12.80 -3.58
N ILE A 18 -43.18 -12.07 -2.47
CA ILE A 18 -41.90 -11.74 -1.84
C ILE A 18 -41.18 -13.01 -1.37
N LEU A 19 -41.90 -13.94 -0.73
CA LEU A 19 -41.35 -15.23 -0.28
C LEU A 19 -40.81 -16.08 -1.45
N VAL A 20 -41.57 -16.16 -2.55
CA VAL A 20 -41.13 -16.89 -3.75
C VAL A 20 -39.90 -16.23 -4.37
N HIS A 21 -39.86 -14.90 -4.45
CA HIS A 21 -38.68 -14.19 -4.95
C HIS A 21 -37.46 -14.39 -4.05
N SER A 22 -37.60 -14.32 -2.73
CA SER A 22 -36.47 -14.53 -1.81
C SER A 22 -35.97 -15.98 -1.81
N LEU A 23 -36.84 -16.96 -1.99
CA LEU A 23 -36.44 -18.37 -2.19
C LEU A 23 -35.71 -18.57 -3.54
N LEU A 24 -36.18 -17.95 -4.63
CA LEU A 24 -35.52 -18.01 -5.94
C LEU A 24 -34.16 -17.29 -5.94
N LEU A 25 -34.06 -16.13 -5.30
CA LEU A 25 -32.81 -15.39 -5.11
C LEU A 25 -31.82 -16.16 -4.22
N GLY A 26 -32.31 -16.83 -3.17
CA GLY A 26 -31.50 -17.72 -2.33
C GLY A 26 -30.94 -18.91 -3.11
N GLY A 27 -31.78 -19.65 -3.84
CA GLY A 27 -31.36 -20.78 -4.65
C GLY A 27 -30.42 -20.39 -5.81
N LEU A 28 -30.61 -19.20 -6.41
CA LEU A 28 -29.69 -18.68 -7.44
C LEU A 28 -28.31 -18.33 -6.85
N ALA A 29 -28.25 -17.90 -5.58
CA ALA A 29 -26.99 -17.64 -4.89
C ALA A 29 -26.21 -18.94 -4.58
N GLU A 30 -26.90 -20.07 -4.39
CA GLU A 30 -26.26 -21.40 -4.23
C GLU A 30 -25.78 -21.99 -5.57
N LEU A 31 -26.46 -21.69 -6.68
CA LEU A 31 -26.10 -22.13 -8.03
C LEU A 31 -24.94 -21.33 -8.66
N LEU A 32 -24.63 -20.15 -8.12
CA LEU A 32 -23.41 -19.43 -8.46
C LEU A 32 -22.26 -20.02 -7.63
N PRO A 33 -21.29 -20.75 -8.23
CA PRO A 33 -20.10 -21.15 -7.49
C PRO A 33 -19.35 -19.90 -7.05
N ALA A 34 -19.46 -19.56 -5.75
CA ALA A 34 -18.52 -18.68 -5.11
C ALA A 34 -17.12 -19.23 -5.45
N ARG A 35 -16.31 -18.43 -6.15
CA ARG A 35 -14.96 -18.81 -6.58
C ARG A 35 -14.04 -18.77 -5.35
N ALA A 36 -14.28 -19.71 -4.45
CA ALA A 36 -13.60 -19.92 -3.19
C ALA A 36 -12.22 -20.53 -3.49
N GLY A 37 -11.33 -19.72 -4.08
CA GLY A 37 -9.91 -19.93 -3.89
C GLY A 37 -9.65 -19.93 -2.39
N ALA A 38 -8.83 -20.88 -1.90
CA ALA A 38 -8.56 -21.03 -0.48
C ALA A 38 -8.14 -19.68 0.12
N SER A 39 -8.98 -19.17 1.04
CA SER A 39 -8.72 -17.91 1.73
C SER A 39 -7.59 -18.10 2.74
N ILE A 40 -6.75 -17.09 2.91
CA ILE A 40 -5.70 -17.08 3.94
C ILE A 40 -6.29 -17.48 5.30
N GLU A 41 -5.78 -18.56 5.91
CA GLU A 41 -6.17 -18.96 7.27
C GLU A 41 -5.67 -17.90 8.25
N ARG A 42 -6.60 -17.17 8.89
CA ARG A 42 -6.26 -16.02 9.74
C ARG A 42 -5.52 -16.45 11.00
N MET A 43 -4.29 -15.96 11.17
CA MET A 43 -3.58 -15.98 12.45
C MET A 43 -4.27 -15.04 13.46
N SER A 44 -4.13 -15.33 14.76
CA SER A 44 -4.70 -14.50 15.84
C SER A 44 -3.69 -14.24 16.96
N ALA A 45 -3.76 -13.05 17.54
CA ALA A 45 -3.01 -12.65 18.73
C ALA A 45 -3.83 -11.62 19.53
N ASP A 46 -3.69 -11.62 20.86
CA ASP A 46 -4.46 -10.77 21.77
C ASP A 46 -3.66 -9.53 22.19
N PHE A 47 -4.05 -8.35 21.73
CA PHE A 47 -3.30 -7.09 21.84
C PHE A 47 -3.46 -6.38 23.20
N VAL A 48 -2.56 -6.67 24.15
CA VAL A 48 -2.67 -6.20 25.55
C VAL A 48 -1.59 -5.20 26.00
N THR A 49 -0.37 -5.21 25.43
CA THR A 49 0.76 -4.40 25.95
C THR A 49 1.08 -3.21 25.03
N ALA A 50 1.42 -2.06 25.62
CA ALA A 50 1.88 -0.88 24.89
C ALA A 50 3.40 -0.91 24.67
N LEU A 51 3.87 -0.55 23.48
CA LEU A 51 5.30 -0.54 23.15
C LEU A 51 6.02 0.64 23.85
N PRO A 52 7.16 0.44 24.51
CA PRO A 52 8.02 1.54 24.95
C PRO A 52 8.68 2.24 23.75
N LEU A 53 8.72 3.57 23.78
CA LEU A 53 9.49 4.38 22.84
C LEU A 53 10.98 4.06 23.01
N ALA A 54 11.66 3.62 21.95
CA ALA A 54 13.11 3.44 21.97
C ALA A 54 13.81 4.81 21.97
N ALA A 55 15.02 4.88 22.53
CA ALA A 55 15.84 6.08 22.45
C ALA A 55 16.00 6.49 20.97
N ALA A 56 15.72 7.76 20.67
CA ALA A 56 15.90 8.28 19.31
C ALA A 56 17.35 8.07 18.86
N PRO A 57 17.59 7.69 17.59
CA PRO A 57 18.95 7.66 17.06
C PRO A 57 19.55 9.07 17.18
N PRO A 58 20.88 9.18 17.34
CA PRO A 58 21.53 10.48 17.30
C PRO A 58 21.14 11.20 15.99
N PRO A 59 20.91 12.52 16.02
CA PRO A 59 20.59 13.26 14.81
C PRO A 59 21.70 13.02 13.77
N PRO A 60 21.38 12.99 12.46
CA PRO A 60 22.41 12.91 11.42
C PRO A 60 23.41 14.06 11.66
N PRO A 61 24.72 13.82 11.47
CA PRO A 61 25.73 14.82 11.74
C PRO A 61 25.39 16.08 10.95
N ALA A 62 25.20 17.19 11.66
CA ALA A 62 24.85 18.46 11.06
C ALA A 62 25.88 18.77 9.97
N ALA A 63 25.41 18.96 8.73
CA ALA A 63 26.27 19.34 7.63
C ALA A 63 27.05 20.59 8.07
N ALA A 64 28.38 20.49 8.07
CA ALA A 64 29.22 21.59 8.53
C ALA A 64 28.84 22.86 7.76
N PRO A 65 28.71 24.03 8.44
CA PRO A 65 28.34 25.25 7.76
C PRO A 65 29.33 25.49 6.63
N ALA A 66 28.80 25.65 5.41
CA ALA A 66 29.61 25.92 4.24
C ALA A 66 30.51 27.15 4.54
N PRO A 67 31.81 27.11 4.21
CA PRO A 67 32.67 28.24 4.46
C PRO A 67 32.09 29.48 3.76
N PRO A 68 32.12 30.66 4.40
CA PRO A 68 31.62 31.87 3.76
C PRO A 68 32.39 32.10 2.44
N PRO A 69 31.72 32.57 1.38
CA PRO A 69 32.40 32.86 0.12
C PRO A 69 33.53 33.86 0.38
N ALA A 70 34.72 33.55 -0.12
CA ALA A 70 35.87 34.44 -0.01
C ALA A 70 35.52 35.78 -0.67
N ALA A 71 35.68 36.88 0.06
CA ALA A 71 35.41 38.21 -0.46
C ALA A 71 36.45 38.57 -1.54
N ASP A 72 35.98 39.01 -2.70
CA ASP A 72 36.83 39.51 -3.79
C ASP A 72 37.68 40.70 -3.30
N PRO A 73 39.03 40.62 -3.33
CA PRO A 73 39.90 41.70 -2.90
C PRO A 73 40.10 42.74 -4.01
N LEU A 74 39.01 43.27 -4.58
CA LEU A 74 39.06 44.29 -5.65
C LEU A 74 37.98 45.38 -5.54
N ALA A 75 37.63 45.81 -4.33
CA ALA A 75 36.69 46.90 -4.07
C ALA A 75 37.31 48.04 -3.22
N ALA A 76 38.56 48.41 -3.49
CA ALA A 76 39.29 49.45 -2.76
C ALA A 76 39.89 50.53 -3.70
N ALA A 77 39.03 51.43 -4.23
CA ALA A 77 39.41 52.79 -4.64
C ALA A 77 38.20 53.61 -5.18
N ARG A 78 37.54 54.41 -4.34
CA ARG A 78 36.98 55.72 -4.72
C ARG A 78 37.15 56.71 -3.56
N PRO A 79 37.77 57.89 -3.76
CA PRO A 79 37.90 58.92 -2.73
C PRO A 79 36.56 59.56 -2.33
N ALA A 80 36.53 60.17 -1.15
CA ALA A 80 35.39 60.93 -0.63
C ALA A 80 35.52 62.44 -0.91
N GLU A 81 34.38 63.12 -1.05
CA GLU A 81 34.24 64.59 -1.05
C GLU A 81 33.26 65.06 0.05
N PRO A 82 33.27 66.35 0.45
CA PRO A 82 32.87 66.78 1.79
C PRO A 82 31.37 67.14 1.96
N PRO A 83 30.91 67.36 3.21
CA PRO A 83 29.48 67.50 3.53
C PRO A 83 28.95 68.94 3.49
N ALA A 84 27.68 69.11 3.11
CA ALA A 84 26.90 70.30 3.47
C ALA A 84 25.38 70.04 3.50
N SER A 85 24.74 70.59 4.54
CA SER A 85 23.32 70.95 4.64
C SER A 85 22.24 69.87 4.83
N ALA A 86 21.36 70.14 5.81
CA ALA A 86 20.23 69.33 6.23
C ALA A 86 18.88 69.94 5.69
N PRO A 87 17.68 69.45 6.05
CA PRO A 87 16.74 68.97 5.03
C PRO A 87 15.43 69.78 4.91
N PRO A 88 14.57 69.46 3.91
CA PRO A 88 13.15 69.75 4.00
C PRO A 88 12.21 68.54 3.71
N ALA A 89 11.26 68.35 4.63
CA ALA A 89 9.86 67.91 4.49
C ALA A 89 9.43 66.75 3.57
N GLU A 90 8.69 65.83 4.17
CA GLU A 90 7.91 64.72 3.60
C GLU A 90 6.55 65.19 3.04
N PRO A 91 6.07 64.67 1.88
CA PRO A 91 4.71 64.88 1.38
C PRO A 91 3.74 63.74 1.80
N PRO A 92 2.43 64.01 1.95
CA PRO A 92 1.45 63.08 2.53
C PRO A 92 0.93 61.99 1.55
N PRO A 93 0.30 60.91 2.07
CA PRO A 93 -0.20 59.80 1.26
C PRO A 93 -1.50 60.12 0.49
N VAL A 94 -1.66 59.47 -0.67
CA VAL A 94 -2.83 59.58 -1.55
C VAL A 94 -3.84 58.45 -1.26
N PRO A 95 -5.15 58.72 -1.12
CA PRO A 95 -6.16 57.68 -0.89
C PRO A 95 -6.55 56.93 -2.18
N PRO A 96 -6.92 55.64 -2.11
CA PRO A 96 -7.40 54.89 -3.27
C PRO A 96 -8.87 55.20 -3.61
N LEU A 97 -9.17 55.26 -4.91
CA LEU A 97 -10.54 55.40 -5.43
C LEU A 97 -11.29 54.05 -5.47
N PRO A 98 -12.60 54.02 -5.24
CA PRO A 98 -13.40 52.79 -5.31
C PRO A 98 -13.79 52.42 -6.75
N GLN A 99 -13.86 51.13 -7.05
CA GLN A 99 -14.51 50.61 -8.26
C GLN A 99 -15.56 49.55 -7.91
N LEU A 100 -16.74 49.71 -8.52
CA LEU A 100 -17.91 48.84 -8.41
C LEU A 100 -17.91 47.79 -9.55
N PRO A 101 -18.71 46.71 -9.46
CA PRO A 101 -18.42 45.46 -10.16
C PRO A 101 -18.94 45.39 -11.60
N ALA A 102 -18.29 44.55 -12.41
CA ALA A 102 -18.75 44.20 -13.77
C ALA A 102 -18.91 42.67 -13.94
N SER A 103 -20.15 42.31 -14.20
CA SER A 103 -20.74 41.04 -14.61
C SER A 103 -19.91 40.05 -15.46
N SER A 104 -20.16 38.76 -15.22
CA SER A 104 -19.80 37.64 -16.09
C SER A 104 -20.43 37.71 -17.48
N PRO A 105 -19.91 36.92 -18.45
CA PRO A 105 -20.77 36.17 -19.35
C PRO A 105 -20.66 34.65 -19.09
N ARG A 106 -21.81 33.99 -19.12
CA ARG A 106 -21.99 32.54 -19.03
C ARG A 106 -21.88 31.92 -20.42
N ALA A 107 -21.01 30.93 -20.60
CA ALA A 107 -21.08 29.97 -21.70
C ALA A 107 -21.30 28.57 -21.10
N ALA A 108 -22.26 27.82 -21.64
CA ALA A 108 -22.64 26.51 -21.12
C ALA A 108 -22.00 25.37 -21.93
N SER A 109 -21.50 24.37 -21.23
CA SER A 109 -21.17 23.05 -21.76
C SER A 109 -21.58 22.00 -20.73
N SER A 110 -22.36 21.00 -21.12
CA SER A 110 -22.82 19.93 -20.20
C SER A 110 -21.65 19.11 -19.65
N PRO A 111 -21.74 18.58 -18.42
CA PRO A 111 -20.81 17.57 -17.93
C PRO A 111 -21.07 16.24 -18.67
N ALA A 112 -20.00 15.60 -19.13
CA ALA A 112 -20.00 14.18 -19.42
C ALA A 112 -19.49 13.41 -18.18
N GLU A 113 -20.37 12.61 -17.57
CA GLU A 113 -19.98 11.44 -16.78
C GLU A 113 -19.52 10.30 -17.72
N PRO A 114 -18.91 9.19 -17.24
CA PRO A 114 -18.50 8.81 -15.88
C PRO A 114 -16.93 8.60 -15.83
N ASP A 115 -16.22 8.01 -14.85
CA ASP A 115 -16.50 6.73 -14.18
C ASP A 115 -15.56 6.40 -12.99
N LEU A 116 -16.10 5.62 -12.04
CA LEU A 116 -15.40 4.88 -10.96
C LEU A 116 -15.62 3.35 -11.07
N LEU A 117 -16.19 2.93 -12.19
CA LEU A 117 -16.41 1.56 -12.59
C LEU A 117 -15.43 1.18 -13.72
N ALA A 118 -15.14 -0.11 -13.77
CA ALA A 118 -14.54 -0.74 -14.93
C ALA A 118 -15.20 -2.12 -15.03
N GLN A 119 -16.36 -2.15 -15.69
CA GLN A 119 -16.88 -3.36 -16.32
C GLN A 119 -16.69 -3.18 -17.83
N GLY A 120 -16.26 -4.23 -18.51
CA GLY A 120 -16.03 -4.20 -19.95
C GLY A 120 -16.61 -5.43 -20.63
N GLY A 121 -17.42 -5.19 -21.66
CA GLY A 121 -17.91 -6.18 -22.61
C GLY A 121 -19.06 -5.58 -23.44
N PRO A 122 -19.46 -6.20 -24.56
CA PRO A 122 -18.67 -7.07 -25.46
C PRO A 122 -18.01 -6.23 -26.60
N PRO A 123 -17.10 -6.79 -27.41
CA PRO A 123 -16.53 -6.09 -28.56
C PRO A 123 -17.47 -6.09 -29.79
N PRO A 124 -17.59 -4.97 -30.54
CA PRO A 124 -18.11 -4.96 -31.92
C PRO A 124 -17.05 -5.41 -32.94
N PRO A 125 -17.43 -5.74 -34.19
CA PRO A 125 -16.74 -6.78 -34.97
C PRO A 125 -15.57 -6.31 -35.86
N GLU A 126 -14.73 -7.28 -36.22
CA GLU A 126 -13.69 -7.18 -37.25
C GLU A 126 -14.26 -6.99 -38.68
N PRO A 127 -13.56 -6.28 -39.57
CA PRO A 127 -13.62 -6.52 -41.00
C PRO A 127 -12.59 -7.60 -41.39
N SER A 128 -13.05 -8.65 -42.08
CA SER A 128 -12.22 -9.80 -42.45
C SER A 128 -11.72 -9.76 -43.91
N ALA A 129 -10.75 -10.63 -44.19
CA ALA A 129 -10.30 -11.12 -45.50
C ALA A 129 -9.40 -10.24 -46.41
N SER A 130 -8.17 -10.73 -46.63
CA SER A 130 -7.78 -11.27 -47.95
C SER A 130 -6.68 -12.34 -47.84
N ARG A 131 -6.65 -13.28 -48.81
CA ARG A 131 -5.86 -14.53 -48.81
C ARG A 131 -4.47 -14.37 -49.51
N PRO A 132 -3.55 -15.35 -49.37
CA PRO A 132 -2.17 -15.32 -49.94
C PRO A 132 -2.11 -15.89 -51.37
N PRO A 133 -0.93 -15.93 -52.04
CA PRO A 133 -0.12 -17.18 -52.09
C PRO A 133 1.44 -16.92 -52.16
N PRO A 134 2.33 -17.74 -52.77
CA PRO A 134 3.06 -18.79 -52.04
C PRO A 134 4.59 -18.95 -52.33
N ALA A 135 5.21 -19.92 -51.62
CA ALA A 135 6.28 -20.84 -52.05
C ALA A 135 7.72 -20.36 -52.40
N ALA A 136 8.70 -20.83 -51.60
CA ALA A 136 9.95 -21.52 -52.01
C ALA A 136 10.70 -21.91 -50.70
N ALA A 137 10.86 -23.17 -50.30
CA ALA A 137 11.61 -24.27 -50.93
C ALA A 137 13.14 -24.04 -50.96
N SER A 138 13.86 -24.52 -49.92
CA SER A 138 15.17 -25.22 -50.03
C SER A 138 15.72 -25.66 -48.65
N ALA A 139 15.70 -26.97 -48.41
CA ALA A 139 16.79 -27.68 -47.73
C ALA A 139 17.54 -28.46 -48.84
N PRO A 140 18.82 -28.86 -48.66
CA PRO A 140 19.03 -30.22 -48.11
C PRO A 140 20.40 -30.52 -47.43
N LEU A 141 20.40 -31.49 -46.48
CA LEU A 141 21.50 -32.46 -46.17
C LEU A 141 22.86 -31.86 -45.66
N LEU A 142 23.78 -32.57 -44.98
CA LEU A 142 23.87 -33.88 -44.31
C LEU A 142 25.10 -33.85 -43.38
N ALA A 143 25.04 -34.48 -42.19
CA ALA A 143 26.11 -35.34 -41.64
C ALA A 143 25.76 -35.77 -40.19
N ALA A 144 25.86 -37.06 -39.91
CA ALA A 144 25.63 -37.64 -38.58
C ALA A 144 26.94 -38.22 -38.01
N SER A 145 27.08 -38.21 -36.68
CA SER A 145 28.00 -39.11 -35.93
C SER A 145 27.54 -39.28 -34.48
N ALA A 146 27.40 -40.53 -34.05
CA ALA A 146 27.21 -41.00 -32.67
C ALA A 146 27.39 -42.54 -32.63
N PRO A 147 27.46 -43.21 -31.46
CA PRO A 147 28.05 -42.86 -30.15
C PRO A 147 29.35 -43.72 -30.01
N PRO A 148 29.58 -44.68 -29.07
CA PRO A 148 29.34 -44.81 -27.61
C PRO A 148 30.69 -45.09 -26.85
N PRO A 149 30.78 -45.73 -25.65
CA PRO A 149 29.78 -46.04 -24.61
C PRO A 149 30.15 -45.62 -23.16
N ALA A 150 29.09 -45.52 -22.34
CA ALA A 150 28.95 -45.82 -20.91
C ALA A 150 30.15 -45.87 -19.95
N ALA A 151 30.03 -45.11 -18.85
CA ALA A 151 30.35 -45.60 -17.50
C ALA A 151 29.19 -45.24 -16.54
N SER A 152 28.64 -46.24 -15.87
CA SER A 152 27.59 -46.07 -14.84
C SER A 152 28.24 -45.83 -13.48
N ALA A 153 27.79 -44.80 -12.76
CA ALA A 153 28.12 -44.59 -11.35
C ALA A 153 26.85 -44.23 -10.59
N ALA A 154 26.68 -44.85 -9.41
CA ALA A 154 25.42 -44.89 -8.69
C ALA A 154 25.02 -43.53 -8.09
N GLY A 155 23.71 -43.37 -7.89
CA GLY A 155 23.10 -42.13 -7.44
C GLY A 155 23.57 -41.61 -6.09
N LEU A 156 23.59 -40.28 -6.02
CA LEU A 156 23.22 -39.53 -4.83
C LEU A 156 22.01 -38.67 -5.22
N PRO A 157 20.94 -38.60 -4.40
CA PRO A 157 19.95 -37.57 -4.61
C PRO A 157 20.63 -36.23 -4.40
N VAL A 158 20.57 -35.35 -5.40
CA VAL A 158 20.75 -33.91 -5.16
C VAL A 158 19.52 -33.47 -4.38
N LEU A 159 19.57 -33.71 -3.07
CA LEU A 159 18.71 -33.05 -2.10
C LEU A 159 18.82 -31.56 -2.35
N ALA A 160 17.66 -30.92 -2.53
CA ALA A 160 17.58 -29.48 -2.70
C ALA A 160 18.38 -28.80 -1.58
N SER A 161 19.32 -27.93 -1.95
CA SER A 161 20.02 -27.06 -1.01
C SER A 161 19.07 -25.94 -0.54
N ALA A 162 18.05 -26.36 0.20
CA ALA A 162 17.06 -25.54 0.89
C ALA A 162 17.20 -25.78 2.40
N ALA A 163 18.44 -25.89 2.88
CA ALA A 163 18.79 -26.11 4.27
C ALA A 163 20.04 -25.29 4.61
N SER A 164 19.81 -24.04 5.05
CA SER A 164 20.65 -23.24 5.96
C SER A 164 20.13 -21.79 6.08
N ASP A 165 18.82 -21.52 5.96
CA ASP A 165 18.23 -20.18 6.25
C ASP A 165 17.96 -20.03 7.76
N GLU A 166 19.00 -20.32 8.55
CA GLU A 166 18.97 -20.44 10.00
C GLU A 166 19.14 -19.07 10.66
N GLY A 167 18.01 -18.42 10.91
CA GLY A 167 17.83 -17.61 12.11
C GLY A 167 17.42 -18.48 13.31
N GLU A 168 17.80 -18.04 14.49
CA GLU A 168 17.57 -18.71 15.77
C GLU A 168 16.27 -18.21 16.40
N LEU A 169 15.49 -19.12 17.00
CA LEU A 169 14.36 -18.75 17.85
C LEU A 169 14.83 -18.70 19.29
N VAL A 170 15.29 -17.52 19.73
CA VAL A 170 15.69 -17.29 21.12
C VAL A 170 14.42 -16.99 21.92
N GLY A 171 13.85 -18.04 22.51
CA GLY A 171 12.56 -17.99 23.19
C GLY A 171 11.41 -17.69 22.22
N LYS A 172 10.85 -16.48 22.29
CA LYS A 172 9.77 -16.01 21.40
C LYS A 172 10.26 -15.08 20.28
N GLU A 173 11.49 -14.63 20.36
CA GLU A 173 12.08 -13.68 19.42
C GLU A 173 12.73 -14.46 18.25
N LEU A 174 12.52 -13.97 17.02
CA LEU A 174 13.19 -14.52 15.84
C LEU A 174 14.41 -13.63 15.55
N LEU A 175 15.59 -14.17 15.83
CA LEU A 175 16.86 -13.52 15.53
C LEU A 175 17.36 -14.00 14.17
N ILE A 176 17.54 -13.07 13.23
CA ILE A 176 18.12 -13.33 11.91
C ILE A 176 19.27 -12.35 11.73
N ASP A 177 20.50 -12.87 11.63
CA ASP A 177 21.74 -12.10 11.52
C ASP A 177 21.88 -10.99 12.58
N GLY A 178 21.46 -11.28 13.82
CA GLY A 178 21.45 -10.31 14.94
C GLY A 178 20.29 -9.31 14.94
N PHE A 179 19.44 -9.29 13.90
CA PHE A 179 18.21 -8.50 13.90
C PHE A 179 17.06 -9.25 14.58
N ALA A 180 16.41 -8.60 15.55
CA ALA A 180 15.26 -9.11 16.27
C ALA A 180 13.93 -8.71 15.61
N TRP A 181 13.23 -9.68 15.02
CA TRP A 181 11.91 -9.45 14.44
C TRP A 181 10.85 -9.24 15.53
N PRO A 182 10.04 -8.16 15.44
CA PRO A 182 9.03 -7.84 16.45
C PRO A 182 8.03 -8.99 16.62
N GLY A 183 7.39 -9.02 17.80
CA GLY A 183 6.22 -9.84 18.05
C GLY A 183 5.02 -9.38 17.23
N SER A 184 3.83 -9.86 17.55
CA SER A 184 2.61 -9.39 16.89
C SER A 184 2.32 -7.95 17.33
N THR A 185 2.08 -7.04 16.39
CA THR A 185 2.00 -5.59 16.65
C THR A 185 0.77 -4.98 16.00
N GLU A 186 0.07 -4.09 16.71
CA GLU A 186 -1.09 -3.35 16.21
C GLU A 186 -0.86 -1.84 16.23
N ILE A 187 -1.05 -1.19 15.08
CA ILE A 187 -1.09 0.25 14.91
C ILE A 187 -2.51 0.68 14.53
N ARG A 188 -3.00 1.76 15.14
CA ARG A 188 -4.30 2.37 14.84
C ARG A 188 -4.11 3.81 14.40
N TYR A 189 -4.81 4.20 13.34
CA TYR A 189 -4.77 5.52 12.75
C TYR A 189 -6.15 6.15 12.71
N ARG A 190 -6.20 7.46 12.93
CA ARG A 190 -7.29 8.33 12.52
C ARG A 190 -7.02 8.76 11.08
N LEU A 191 -8.07 8.85 10.28
CA LEU A 191 -8.00 9.26 8.88
C LEU A 191 -8.83 10.54 8.69
N GLY A 192 -8.28 11.51 7.97
CA GLY A 192 -8.93 12.77 7.63
C GLY A 192 -8.43 13.32 6.31
N GLY A 193 -9.26 14.05 5.57
CA GLY A 193 -8.84 14.69 4.33
C GLY A 193 -10.01 15.12 3.45
N ASP A 194 -9.73 15.37 2.17
CA ASP A 194 -10.74 15.69 1.17
C ASP A 194 -10.74 14.62 0.07
N VAL A 195 -11.90 14.02 -0.17
CA VAL A 195 -12.14 13.10 -1.29
C VAL A 195 -13.47 13.49 -1.93
N ARG A 196 -13.46 14.63 -2.64
CA ARG A 196 -14.66 15.32 -3.17
C ARG A 196 -15.52 15.89 -2.02
N GLY A 197 -14.86 16.53 -1.07
CA GLY A 197 -15.42 17.00 0.20
C GLY A 197 -14.75 16.33 1.40
N GLU A 198 -14.94 16.93 2.57
CA GLU A 198 -14.33 16.48 3.82
C GLU A 198 -14.78 15.06 4.19
N VAL A 199 -13.81 14.20 4.49
CA VAL A 199 -14.04 12.83 4.94
C VAL A 199 -13.16 12.50 6.14
N HIS A 200 -13.72 11.71 7.05
CA HIS A 200 -13.01 11.13 8.18
C HIS A 200 -13.11 9.61 8.14
N GLY A 201 -12.29 8.94 8.94
CA GLY A 201 -12.33 7.49 9.06
C GLY A 201 -11.29 6.95 10.03
N THR A 202 -11.02 5.65 9.90
CA THR A 202 -10.00 4.95 10.69
C THR A 202 -9.24 3.95 9.82
N ALA A 203 -8.03 3.63 10.25
CA ALA A 203 -7.31 2.47 9.74
C ALA A 203 -6.64 1.71 10.89
N ALA A 204 -6.45 0.40 10.72
CA ALA A 204 -5.68 -0.43 11.63
C ALA A 204 -4.75 -1.35 10.84
N VAL A 205 -3.51 -1.49 11.30
CA VAL A 205 -2.54 -2.45 10.77
C VAL A 205 -2.19 -3.42 11.89
N ARG A 206 -2.45 -4.70 11.68
CA ARG A 206 -2.06 -5.80 12.59
C ARG A 206 -1.02 -6.67 11.90
N TRP A 207 0.21 -6.59 12.36
CA TRP A 207 1.28 -7.54 12.08
C TRP A 207 1.17 -8.72 13.05
N LEU A 208 1.31 -9.93 12.53
CA LEU A 208 1.24 -11.18 13.27
C LEU A 208 2.43 -12.05 12.87
N ARG A 209 3.14 -12.63 13.85
CA ARG A 209 4.28 -13.52 13.60
C ARG A 209 4.19 -14.80 14.41
N GLU A 210 4.45 -15.93 13.76
CA GLU A 210 4.57 -17.25 14.39
C GLU A 210 5.80 -17.95 13.81
N GLY A 211 6.87 -18.05 14.61
CA GLY A 211 8.18 -18.48 14.11
C GLY A 211 8.63 -17.58 12.96
N ARG A 212 8.81 -18.19 11.77
CA ARG A 212 9.12 -17.53 10.48
C ARG A 212 7.89 -17.21 9.61
N ARG A 213 6.67 -17.61 9.98
CA ARG A 213 5.46 -17.21 9.25
C ARG A 213 4.98 -15.85 9.71
N TYR A 214 4.45 -15.05 8.79
CA TYR A 214 3.82 -13.78 9.12
C TYR A 214 2.46 -13.61 8.44
N GLN A 215 1.63 -12.75 9.05
CA GLN A 215 0.47 -12.15 8.40
C GLN A 215 0.41 -10.65 8.70
N VAL A 216 -0.01 -9.86 7.72
CA VAL A 216 -0.41 -8.45 7.87
C VAL A 216 -1.89 -8.38 7.57
N HIS A 217 -2.68 -7.80 8.47
CA HIS A 217 -4.03 -7.34 8.18
C HIS A 217 -4.06 -5.81 8.19
N LEU A 218 -4.50 -5.21 7.10
CA LEU A 218 -4.78 -3.79 6.98
C LEU A 218 -6.31 -3.62 6.82
N ASP A 219 -6.92 -2.98 7.82
CA ASP A 219 -8.33 -2.63 7.86
C ASP A 219 -8.45 -1.11 7.65
N VAL A 220 -9.17 -0.64 6.62
CA VAL A 220 -9.41 0.79 6.35
C VAL A 220 -10.90 1.05 6.22
N THR A 221 -11.41 2.08 6.89
CA THR A 221 -12.78 2.58 6.76
C THR A 221 -12.76 4.10 6.55
N VAL A 222 -13.43 4.58 5.50
CA VAL A 222 -13.63 6.01 5.20
C VAL A 222 -15.13 6.29 5.20
N GLY A 223 -15.52 7.41 5.81
CA GLY A 223 -16.90 7.71 6.17
C GLY A 223 -17.27 7.21 7.58
N PRO A 224 -18.49 7.51 8.05
CA PRO A 224 -18.94 7.12 9.38
C PRO A 224 -19.09 5.60 9.50
N GLY A 225 -18.69 5.02 10.62
CA GLY A 225 -18.63 3.55 10.79
C GLY A 225 -19.97 2.81 10.63
N PHE A 226 -21.11 3.50 10.80
CA PHE A 226 -22.46 2.93 10.58
C PHE A 226 -22.91 2.96 9.10
N ALA A 227 -22.28 3.79 8.26
CA ALA A 227 -22.59 3.96 6.85
C ALA A 227 -21.33 4.37 6.06
N PRO A 228 -20.31 3.49 5.97
CA PRO A 228 -19.02 3.85 5.40
C PRO A 228 -19.09 4.02 3.88
N LEU A 229 -18.38 5.04 3.37
CA LEU A 229 -18.25 5.34 1.94
C LEU A 229 -17.34 4.33 1.25
N LEU A 230 -16.27 3.92 1.94
CA LEU A 230 -15.30 2.93 1.51
C LEU A 230 -14.87 2.09 2.72
N GLN A 231 -14.89 0.78 2.58
CA GLN A 231 -14.16 -0.13 3.45
C GLN A 231 -13.21 -0.98 2.61
N ARG A 232 -11.99 -1.20 3.10
CA ARG A 232 -11.02 -2.10 2.50
C ARG A 232 -10.41 -2.98 3.58
N HIS A 233 -10.51 -4.30 3.39
CA HIS A 233 -9.73 -5.28 4.11
C HIS A 233 -8.64 -5.80 3.19
N THR A 234 -7.39 -5.73 3.63
CA THR A 234 -6.23 -6.25 2.91
C THR A 234 -5.49 -7.22 3.81
N THR A 235 -5.08 -8.37 3.28
CA THR A 235 -4.24 -9.32 4.01
C THR A 235 -3.02 -9.70 3.16
N SER A 236 -1.84 -9.69 3.76
CA SER A 236 -0.62 -10.32 3.24
C SER A 236 -0.23 -11.48 4.13
N ALA A 237 0.25 -12.56 3.54
CA ALA A 237 0.79 -13.72 4.25
C ALA A 237 2.06 -14.22 3.54
N GLY A 238 3.02 -14.70 4.32
CA GLY A 238 4.25 -15.24 3.77
C GLY A 238 5.26 -15.67 4.83
N ARG A 239 6.52 -15.67 4.44
CA ARG A 239 7.66 -16.13 5.27
C ARG A 239 8.68 -15.03 5.48
N ILE A 240 9.38 -15.12 6.62
CA ILE A 240 10.51 -14.27 7.00
C ILE A 240 11.80 -15.05 6.71
N THR A 241 12.72 -14.43 5.97
CA THR A 241 14.01 -14.98 5.56
C THR A 241 15.16 -14.02 5.94
N ARG A 242 16.41 -14.39 5.65
CA ARG A 242 17.55 -13.46 5.73
C ARG A 242 17.42 -12.20 4.86
N GLN A 243 16.67 -12.27 3.76
CA GLN A 243 16.41 -11.16 2.84
C GLN A 243 15.19 -10.30 3.24
N GLY A 244 14.56 -10.59 4.38
CA GLY A 244 13.41 -9.86 4.89
C GLY A 244 12.10 -10.63 4.73
N LEU A 245 11.03 -9.92 4.41
CA LEU A 245 9.74 -10.53 4.09
C LEU A 245 9.73 -11.09 2.66
N MET A 246 9.26 -12.32 2.53
CA MET A 246 8.93 -12.94 1.25
C MET A 246 7.43 -13.28 1.25
N PRO A 247 6.58 -12.43 0.64
CA PRO A 247 5.16 -12.72 0.48
C PRO A 247 4.93 -14.00 -0.30
N GLU A 248 3.85 -14.71 0.05
CA GLU A 248 3.34 -15.87 -0.68
C GLU A 248 1.95 -15.57 -1.26
N HIS A 249 1.14 -14.79 -0.53
CA HIS A 249 -0.26 -14.54 -0.87
C HIS A 249 -0.68 -13.15 -0.37
N TYR A 250 -1.36 -12.41 -1.24
CA TYR A 250 -2.03 -11.15 -0.91
C TYR A 250 -3.51 -11.20 -1.31
N GLU A 251 -4.42 -10.76 -0.44
CA GLU A 251 -5.84 -10.54 -0.73
C GLU A 251 -6.24 -9.08 -0.46
N GLU A 252 -7.09 -8.53 -1.33
CA GLU A 252 -7.84 -7.29 -1.05
C GLU A 252 -9.34 -7.55 -1.22
N ARG A 253 -10.16 -7.04 -0.29
CA ARG A 253 -11.61 -6.95 -0.38
C ARG A 253 -12.02 -5.50 -0.16
N THR A 254 -12.61 -4.89 -1.19
CA THR A 254 -12.97 -3.47 -1.21
C THR A 254 -14.46 -3.31 -1.43
N ARG A 255 -15.13 -2.69 -0.45
CA ARG A 255 -16.56 -2.38 -0.42
C ARG A 255 -16.73 -0.86 -0.52
N ILE A 256 -17.23 -0.38 -1.64
CA ILE A 256 -17.64 1.03 -1.81
C ILE A 256 -19.15 1.12 -1.59
N ALA A 257 -19.65 2.20 -1.00
CA ALA A 257 -21.09 2.45 -0.84
C ALA A 257 -21.83 2.29 -2.18
N PHE A 258 -22.98 1.63 -2.15
CA PHE A 258 -23.84 1.34 -3.32
C PHE A 258 -23.23 0.50 -4.47
N ALA A 259 -21.93 0.16 -4.43
CA ALA A 259 -21.27 -0.72 -5.39
C ALA A 259 -21.26 -2.19 -4.93
N PRO A 260 -21.04 -3.18 -5.82
CA PRO A 260 -20.70 -4.55 -5.40
C PRO A 260 -19.32 -4.60 -4.71
N GLU A 261 -19.12 -5.56 -3.80
CA GLU A 261 -17.80 -5.84 -3.23
C GLU A 261 -16.84 -6.33 -4.33
N ARG A 262 -15.65 -5.75 -4.39
CA ARG A 262 -14.57 -6.16 -5.29
C ARG A 262 -13.55 -6.97 -4.50
N ARG A 263 -13.07 -8.07 -5.09
CA ARG A 263 -11.99 -8.89 -4.54
C ARG A 263 -10.82 -8.97 -5.51
N ALA A 264 -9.62 -8.98 -4.97
CA ALA A 264 -8.39 -9.23 -5.69
C ALA A 264 -7.49 -10.18 -4.89
N ARG A 265 -6.71 -10.99 -5.61
CA ARG A 265 -5.70 -11.88 -5.04
C ARG A 265 -4.43 -11.75 -5.87
N VAL A 266 -3.27 -11.82 -5.22
CA VAL A 266 -1.97 -11.90 -5.88
C VAL A 266 -1.20 -13.04 -5.23
N ASP A 267 -0.76 -14.00 -6.03
CA ASP A 267 0.00 -15.17 -5.60
C ASP A 267 1.46 -15.02 -6.01
N PHE A 268 2.37 -15.27 -5.07
CA PHE A 268 3.81 -15.07 -5.22
C PHE A 268 4.54 -16.41 -5.32
N ALA A 269 5.44 -16.52 -6.28
CA ALA A 269 6.34 -17.65 -6.48
C ALA A 269 7.77 -17.14 -6.72
N PRO A 270 8.81 -17.98 -6.54
CA PRO A 270 10.19 -17.58 -6.83
C PRO A 270 10.34 -17.03 -8.26
N GLY A 271 10.74 -15.75 -8.38
CA GLY A 271 10.92 -15.05 -9.65
C GLY A 271 9.64 -14.71 -10.42
N ARG A 272 8.44 -14.99 -9.90
CA ARG A 272 7.17 -14.79 -10.63
C ARG A 272 5.99 -14.46 -9.71
N VAL A 273 5.19 -13.49 -10.12
CA VAL A 273 3.90 -13.16 -9.49
C VAL A 273 2.74 -13.47 -10.44
N THR A 274 1.64 -14.01 -9.90
CA THR A 274 0.34 -14.13 -10.58
C THR A 274 -0.60 -13.05 -10.05
N LEU A 275 -0.99 -12.12 -10.93
CA LEU A 275 -1.88 -10.99 -10.61
C LEU A 275 -3.34 -11.43 -10.54
N ALA A 276 -4.23 -10.56 -10.03
CA ALA A 276 -5.66 -10.88 -9.83
C ALA A 276 -6.44 -11.23 -11.11
N GLN A 277 -5.87 -10.90 -12.27
CA GLN A 277 -6.41 -11.21 -13.60
C GLN A 277 -5.86 -12.53 -14.18
N GLY A 278 -5.06 -13.29 -13.42
CA GLY A 278 -4.36 -14.49 -13.86
C GLY A 278 -3.08 -14.24 -14.68
N ARG A 279 -2.80 -12.97 -15.05
CA ARG A 279 -1.56 -12.60 -15.75
C ARG A 279 -0.36 -12.86 -14.85
N GLN A 280 0.61 -13.62 -15.37
CA GLN A 280 1.91 -13.82 -14.73
C GLN A 280 2.92 -12.76 -15.17
N VAL A 281 3.75 -12.31 -14.23
CA VAL A 281 4.80 -11.29 -14.43
C VAL A 281 6.07 -11.77 -13.72
N GLU A 282 7.22 -11.63 -14.38
CA GLU A 282 8.53 -11.92 -13.78
C GLU A 282 8.94 -10.79 -12.84
N VAL A 283 9.56 -11.13 -11.70
CA VAL A 283 9.80 -10.20 -10.59
C VAL A 283 11.13 -10.50 -9.90
N PRO A 284 11.80 -9.50 -9.31
CA PRO A 284 12.98 -9.73 -8.50
C PRO A 284 12.62 -10.48 -7.20
N PRO A 285 13.60 -11.14 -6.54
CA PRO A 285 13.35 -11.93 -5.32
C PRO A 285 12.83 -11.14 -4.12
N ASP A 286 12.99 -9.82 -4.11
CA ASP A 286 12.64 -8.93 -2.99
C ASP A 286 11.28 -8.23 -3.15
N VAL A 287 10.51 -8.58 -4.19
CA VAL A 287 9.17 -8.02 -4.46
C VAL A 287 8.26 -8.12 -3.24
N GLN A 288 7.56 -7.01 -2.95
CA GLN A 288 6.62 -6.91 -1.85
C GLN A 288 5.19 -6.71 -2.35
N ASP A 289 4.24 -6.79 -1.44
CA ASP A 289 2.85 -6.39 -1.66
C ASP A 289 2.52 -5.06 -0.95
N GLY A 290 1.37 -4.48 -1.27
CA GLY A 290 0.97 -3.17 -0.75
C GLY A 290 0.75 -3.09 0.78
N ALA A 291 0.62 -4.22 1.49
CA ALA A 291 0.44 -4.28 2.94
C ALA A 291 1.75 -4.64 3.68
N SER A 292 2.61 -5.49 3.11
CA SER A 292 3.91 -5.84 3.68
C SER A 292 5.00 -4.76 3.49
N GLN A 293 4.89 -3.92 2.45
CA GLN A 293 5.92 -2.95 2.05
C GLN A 293 6.55 -2.14 3.20
N PHE A 294 5.76 -1.55 4.10
CA PHE A 294 6.28 -0.67 5.16
C PHE A 294 6.98 -1.44 6.27
N ILE A 295 6.65 -2.72 6.47
CA ILE A 295 7.33 -3.59 7.42
C ILE A 295 8.67 -4.07 6.83
N GLN A 296 8.71 -4.34 5.52
CA GLN A 296 9.96 -4.61 4.80
C GLN A 296 10.88 -3.37 4.80
N LEU A 297 10.34 -2.17 4.57
CA LEU A 297 11.11 -0.92 4.69
C LEU A 297 11.60 -0.69 6.13
N ALA A 298 10.75 -0.89 7.14
CA ALA A 298 11.15 -0.78 8.54
C ALA A 298 12.28 -1.76 8.91
N TRP A 299 12.25 -3.00 8.39
CA TRP A 299 13.35 -3.96 8.53
C TRP A 299 14.63 -3.49 7.84
N ARG A 300 14.56 -3.05 6.57
CA ARG A 300 15.70 -2.51 5.82
C ARG A 300 16.37 -1.37 6.58
N PHE A 301 15.58 -0.39 7.04
CA PHE A 301 16.08 0.76 7.79
C PHE A 301 16.56 0.42 9.20
N ALA A 302 15.94 -0.53 9.90
CA ALA A 302 16.46 -0.96 11.19
C ALA A 302 17.83 -1.66 11.07
N ARG A 303 18.09 -2.38 9.96
CA ARG A 303 19.43 -2.94 9.65
C ARG A 303 20.43 -1.91 9.12
N GLN A 304 19.96 -0.78 8.58
CA GLN A 304 20.76 0.25 7.93
C GLN A 304 20.63 1.64 8.59
N ALA A 305 20.29 1.68 9.88
CA ALA A 305 19.80 2.89 10.56
C ALA A 305 20.76 4.09 10.55
N GLN A 306 22.07 3.83 10.43
CA GLN A 306 23.12 4.86 10.34
C GLN A 306 23.35 5.40 8.92
N ALA A 307 22.72 4.81 7.90
CA ALA A 307 22.94 5.12 6.49
C ALA A 307 21.93 6.11 5.90
N LEU A 308 20.75 6.31 6.52
CA LEU A 308 19.72 7.20 6.01
C LEU A 308 20.10 8.68 6.17
N ALA A 309 20.21 9.38 5.04
CA ALA A 309 20.44 10.81 4.93
C ALA A 309 19.40 11.49 4.03
N VAL A 310 19.27 12.81 4.17
CA VAL A 310 18.45 13.62 3.26
C VAL A 310 19.06 13.61 1.86
N GLY A 311 18.25 13.34 0.84
CA GLY A 311 18.68 13.20 -0.55
C GLY A 311 18.91 11.75 -0.98
N ASP A 312 18.89 10.79 -0.05
CA ASP A 312 18.89 9.37 -0.39
C ASP A 312 17.59 8.96 -1.09
N ALA A 313 17.66 7.85 -1.82
CA ALA A 313 16.51 7.23 -2.44
C ALA A 313 16.50 5.72 -2.21
N VAL A 314 15.31 5.17 -1.95
CA VAL A 314 15.10 3.77 -1.58
C VAL A 314 14.09 3.16 -2.53
N ASP A 315 14.50 2.14 -3.28
CA ASP A 315 13.61 1.42 -4.18
C ASP A 315 12.91 0.22 -3.52
N ILE A 316 11.74 -0.11 -4.04
CA ILE A 316 10.96 -1.29 -3.67
C ILE A 316 10.06 -1.69 -4.84
N THR A 317 10.12 -2.96 -5.26
CA THR A 317 9.22 -3.49 -6.28
C THR A 317 7.92 -3.94 -5.62
N LEU A 318 6.78 -3.40 -6.07
CA LEU A 318 5.46 -3.70 -5.51
C LEU A 318 4.58 -4.45 -6.51
N ALA A 319 4.15 -5.65 -6.12
CA ALA A 319 3.10 -6.40 -6.79
C ALA A 319 1.72 -5.96 -6.27
N LEU A 320 1.03 -5.16 -7.07
CA LEU A 320 -0.34 -4.69 -6.83
C LEU A 320 -1.34 -5.59 -7.59
N PRO A 321 -2.63 -5.62 -7.23
CA PRO A 321 -3.67 -6.44 -7.88
C PRO A 321 -3.66 -6.55 -9.41
N ARG A 322 -3.21 -5.52 -10.13
CA ARG A 322 -3.29 -5.41 -11.59
C ARG A 322 -1.94 -5.29 -12.30
N ARG A 323 -0.85 -5.04 -11.58
CA ARG A 323 0.46 -4.70 -12.14
C ARG A 323 1.57 -4.85 -11.11
N VAL A 324 2.81 -4.97 -11.59
CA VAL A 324 4.01 -4.87 -10.76
C VAL A 324 4.71 -3.57 -11.18
N ASP A 325 5.02 -2.70 -10.21
CA ASP A 325 5.72 -1.44 -10.45
C ASP A 325 6.97 -1.36 -9.56
N GLY A 326 8.04 -0.75 -10.07
CA GLY A 326 9.16 -0.29 -9.23
C GLY A 326 8.83 1.07 -8.63
N TRP A 327 8.83 1.17 -7.31
CA TRP A 327 8.63 2.42 -6.56
C TRP A 327 9.97 2.91 -6.03
N ILE A 328 10.20 4.22 -6.06
CA ILE A 328 11.39 4.86 -5.50
C ILE A 328 10.91 5.93 -4.52
N TYR A 329 11.35 5.85 -3.26
CA TYR A 329 11.06 6.82 -2.21
C TYR A 329 12.27 7.72 -1.98
N ASP A 330 12.10 9.03 -2.17
CA ASP A 330 13.09 10.04 -1.78
C ASP A 330 12.99 10.31 -0.27
N VAL A 331 14.14 10.40 0.40
CA VAL A 331 14.27 10.74 1.82
C VAL A 331 14.43 12.26 1.94
N LEU A 332 13.40 12.94 2.43
CA LEU A 332 13.28 14.40 2.33
C LEU A 332 13.77 15.15 3.57
N ALA A 333 13.39 14.67 4.76
CA ALA A 333 13.66 15.35 6.02
C ALA A 333 13.53 14.38 7.21
N LEU A 334 14.15 14.74 8.33
CA LEU A 334 13.83 14.22 9.65
C LEU A 334 13.06 15.31 10.40
N GLU A 335 11.74 15.17 10.54
CA GLU A 335 10.87 16.20 11.11
C GLU A 335 10.00 15.68 12.28
N PRO A 336 9.65 16.52 13.25
CA PRO A 336 8.75 16.13 14.34
C PRO A 336 7.33 15.94 13.81
N VAL A 337 6.74 14.79 14.12
CA VAL A 337 5.34 14.46 13.83
C VAL A 337 4.58 14.35 15.15
N ASP A 338 3.47 15.06 15.29
CA ASP A 338 2.61 14.97 16.46
C ASP A 338 1.98 13.57 16.57
N THR A 339 2.11 12.96 17.74
CA THR A 339 1.52 11.65 18.06
C THR A 339 0.85 11.67 19.45
N PRO A 340 0.08 10.63 19.83
CA PRO A 340 -0.50 10.50 21.16
C PRO A 340 0.55 10.44 22.29
N GLU A 341 1.82 10.20 21.98
CA GLU A 341 2.96 10.18 22.92
C GLU A 341 3.74 11.50 22.91
N GLY A 342 3.26 12.52 22.17
CA GLY A 342 3.95 13.78 21.92
C GLY A 342 4.59 13.85 20.52
N PRO A 343 5.35 14.92 20.20
CA PRO A 343 6.05 15.04 18.93
C PRO A 343 7.22 14.04 18.86
N ILE A 344 7.22 13.18 17.83
CA ILE A 344 8.26 12.18 17.59
C ILE A 344 9.00 12.51 16.29
N PRO A 345 10.35 12.54 16.26
CA PRO A 345 11.12 12.73 15.04
C PRO A 345 10.95 11.53 14.09
N ALA A 346 10.51 11.80 12.86
CA ALA A 346 10.27 10.78 11.84
C ALA A 346 10.84 11.18 10.48
N TRP A 347 11.38 10.21 9.75
CA TRP A 347 11.90 10.40 8.41
C TRP A 347 10.75 10.47 7.41
N HIS A 348 10.65 11.59 6.69
CA HIS A 348 9.66 11.81 5.64
C HIS A 348 10.15 11.19 4.32
N LEU A 349 9.47 10.13 3.89
CA LEU A 349 9.66 9.46 2.62
C LEU A 349 8.54 9.84 1.65
N ARG A 350 8.91 10.28 0.45
CA ARG A 350 7.99 10.62 -0.64
C ARG A 350 8.26 9.76 -1.87
N PRO A 351 7.25 9.08 -2.45
CA PRO A 351 7.45 8.35 -3.69
C PRO A 351 7.67 9.32 -4.86
N ARG A 352 8.69 9.04 -5.68
CA ARG A 352 8.88 9.67 -6.99
C ARG A 352 7.63 9.39 -7.84
N ARG A 353 6.99 10.45 -8.32
CA ARG A 353 5.86 10.31 -9.27
C ARG A 353 6.38 9.96 -10.66
N SER A 354 6.57 8.67 -10.92
CA SER A 354 6.86 8.15 -12.26
C SER A 354 5.56 7.76 -12.97
N GLY A 355 5.16 8.55 -13.97
CA GLY A 355 4.06 8.20 -14.89
C GLY A 355 2.69 8.79 -14.56
N ASP A 356 1.64 7.99 -14.78
CA ASP A 356 0.24 8.44 -14.85
C ASP A 356 -0.24 9.12 -13.56
N PRO A 357 -0.74 10.38 -13.61
CA PRO A 357 -1.31 11.08 -12.45
C PRO A 357 -2.54 10.40 -11.84
N SER A 358 -3.17 9.42 -12.50
CA SER A 358 -4.20 8.57 -11.88
C SER A 358 -3.65 7.60 -10.82
N THR A 359 -2.32 7.41 -10.76
CA THR A 359 -1.68 6.56 -9.75
C THR A 359 -1.66 7.26 -8.39
N TYR A 360 -2.23 6.58 -7.38
CA TYR A 360 -2.11 7.00 -5.98
C TYR A 360 -0.64 7.07 -5.56
N ALA A 361 -0.28 8.10 -4.81
CA ALA A 361 1.01 8.25 -4.16
C ALA A 361 0.83 8.20 -2.64
N ILE A 362 1.65 7.42 -1.94
CA ILE A 362 1.62 7.29 -0.47
C ILE A 362 2.94 7.87 0.07
N GLU A 363 2.90 9.06 0.66
CA GLU A 363 3.99 9.57 1.49
C GLU A 363 3.93 8.91 2.88
N ALA A 364 5.07 8.69 3.53
CA ALA A 364 5.14 8.07 4.85
C ALA A 364 6.16 8.77 5.75
N TRP A 365 5.88 8.81 7.05
CA TRP A 365 6.77 9.34 8.08
C TRP A 365 7.16 8.19 9.01
N LEU A 366 8.40 7.74 8.93
CA LEU A 366 8.88 6.55 9.65
C LEU A 366 9.66 6.97 10.90
N ALA A 367 9.18 6.59 12.08
CA ALA A 367 9.81 6.97 13.35
C ALA A 367 10.81 5.90 13.83
N PRO A 368 12.13 6.16 13.88
CA PRO A 368 13.12 5.16 14.29
C PRO A 368 12.91 4.67 15.73
N SER A 369 12.52 5.58 16.62
CA SER A 369 12.15 5.30 18.03
C SER A 369 10.93 4.39 18.17
N LEU A 370 10.14 4.25 17.11
CA LEU A 370 8.93 3.42 17.01
C LEU A 370 9.16 2.20 16.10
N ARG A 371 10.39 1.64 16.14
CA ARG A 371 10.88 0.53 15.29
C ARG A 371 10.70 0.79 13.79
N TRP A 372 10.89 2.03 13.34
CA TRP A 372 10.74 2.48 11.95
C TRP A 372 9.31 2.34 11.37
N MET A 373 8.29 2.17 12.22
CA MET A 373 6.91 2.11 11.76
C MET A 373 6.39 3.49 11.32
N PRO A 374 5.42 3.54 10.38
CA PRO A 374 4.78 4.80 9.98
C PRO A 374 3.99 5.41 11.15
N VAL A 375 4.37 6.61 11.59
CA VAL A 375 3.58 7.43 12.54
C VAL A 375 2.54 8.30 11.82
N ARG A 376 2.81 8.61 10.55
CA ARG A 376 1.90 9.28 9.63
C ARG A 376 2.06 8.68 8.24
N MET A 377 0.96 8.64 7.48
CA MET A 377 0.98 8.44 6.03
C MET A 377 0.09 9.48 5.36
N ARG A 378 0.38 9.84 4.12
CA ARG A 378 -0.49 10.68 3.30
C ARG A 378 -0.69 10.02 1.95
N VAL A 379 -1.92 9.62 1.68
CA VAL A 379 -2.36 9.14 0.38
C VAL A 379 -2.85 10.32 -0.43
N SER A 380 -2.40 10.45 -1.67
CA SER A 380 -2.93 11.43 -2.63
C SER A 380 -3.16 10.77 -4.00
N ASP A 381 -4.10 11.29 -4.78
CA ASP A 381 -4.13 11.07 -6.23
C ASP A 381 -3.82 12.35 -7.00
N GLY A 382 -3.54 12.24 -8.30
CA GLY A 382 -3.37 13.40 -9.18
C GLY A 382 -4.67 14.10 -9.58
N ARG A 383 -5.81 13.76 -8.95
CA ARG A 383 -7.11 14.42 -9.12
C ARG A 383 -7.46 15.35 -7.96
N GLY A 384 -6.54 15.52 -7.00
CA GLY A 384 -6.66 16.43 -5.86
C GLY A 384 -7.22 15.78 -4.60
N ASN A 385 -7.62 14.50 -4.63
CA ASN A 385 -8.07 13.81 -3.43
C ASN A 385 -6.86 13.53 -2.52
N ARG A 386 -7.01 13.77 -1.22
CA ARG A 386 -5.96 13.55 -0.22
C ARG A 386 -6.54 12.98 1.06
N LEU A 387 -5.88 11.96 1.60
CA LEU A 387 -6.16 11.37 2.91
C LEU A 387 -4.87 11.36 3.73
N ASP A 388 -4.86 12.09 4.84
CA ASP A 388 -3.83 12.00 5.87
C ASP A 388 -4.27 10.94 6.90
N LEU A 389 -3.37 10.02 7.22
CA LEU A 389 -3.50 8.99 8.26
C LEU A 389 -2.51 9.33 9.36
N GLU A 390 -2.99 9.53 10.57
CA GLU A 390 -2.18 9.93 11.74
C GLU A 390 -2.35 8.89 12.84
N LEU A 391 -1.27 8.54 13.54
CA LEU A 391 -1.29 7.61 14.67
C LEU A 391 -2.32 8.09 15.71
N SER A 392 -3.35 7.29 15.99
CA SER A 392 -4.44 7.68 16.93
C SER A 392 -4.29 7.09 18.33
N GLU A 393 -3.49 6.03 18.47
CA GLU A 393 -3.21 5.38 19.74
C GLU A 393 -1.72 5.05 19.83
N ARG A 394 -1.20 4.95 21.06
CA ARG A 394 0.10 4.37 21.33
C ARG A 394 0.21 2.97 20.72
N LEU A 395 1.36 2.68 20.13
CA LEU A 395 1.64 1.39 19.48
C LEU A 395 1.48 0.23 20.48
N ARG A 396 0.79 -0.86 20.08
CA ARG A 396 0.55 -2.04 20.91
C ARG A 396 1.33 -3.24 20.38
N GLU A 397 2.05 -3.97 21.23
CA GLU A 397 2.77 -5.21 20.91
C GLU A 397 2.27 -6.38 21.79
N VAL A 398 2.35 -7.59 21.27
CA VAL A 398 2.04 -8.85 21.97
C VAL A 398 3.28 -9.74 21.97
N PRO A 399 3.76 -10.18 23.15
CA PRO A 399 4.80 -11.19 23.25
C PRO A 399 4.24 -12.58 22.85
N VAL A 400 4.31 -12.89 21.55
CA VAL A 400 3.89 -14.13 20.85
C VAL A 400 3.21 -15.16 21.76
N THR A 401 1.89 -15.14 21.84
CA THR A 401 1.09 -16.16 22.53
C THR A 401 0.40 -17.05 21.49
N SER A 402 1.01 -18.19 21.19
CA SER A 402 0.34 -19.27 20.46
C SER A 402 -0.78 -19.83 21.33
N ARG A 403 -2.02 -19.38 21.11
CA ARG A 403 -3.19 -20.13 21.59
C ARG A 403 -3.22 -21.45 20.84
N PRO A 404 -3.29 -22.62 21.51
CA PRO A 404 -3.45 -23.88 20.80
C PRO A 404 -4.74 -23.84 19.98
N ALA A 405 -4.69 -24.39 18.76
CA ALA A 405 -5.85 -24.53 17.91
C ALA A 405 -6.99 -25.18 18.70
N SER A 406 -8.20 -24.62 18.59
CA SER A 406 -9.35 -25.15 19.32
C SER A 406 -9.51 -26.64 18.96
N PRO A 407 -9.56 -27.57 19.93
CA PRO A 407 -9.65 -28.98 19.61
C PRO A 407 -10.90 -29.21 18.77
N ALA A 408 -10.71 -29.80 17.58
CA ALA A 408 -11.82 -30.20 16.75
C ALA A 408 -12.71 -31.15 17.56
N SER A 409 -14.01 -30.87 17.61
CA SER A 409 -14.99 -31.71 18.30
C SER A 409 -14.90 -33.13 17.73
N GLN A 410 -14.30 -34.04 18.49
CA GLN A 410 -14.31 -35.45 18.14
C GLN A 410 -15.74 -35.94 18.29
N THR A 411 -16.39 -36.21 17.16
CA THR A 411 -17.66 -36.92 17.11
C THR A 411 -17.44 -38.32 17.68
N LEU A 412 -17.87 -38.56 18.92
CA LEU A 412 -17.99 -39.92 19.44
C LEU A 412 -18.98 -40.70 18.55
N LYS A 413 -18.59 -41.92 18.22
CA LYS A 413 -19.49 -42.97 17.69
C LYS A 413 -20.06 -43.78 18.85
#